data_AF-A0A392MEE8-F1
#
_entry.id   AF-A0A392MEE8-F1
#
_cell.length_a   1.000
_cell.length_b   1.000
_cell.length_c   1.000
_cell.angle_alpha   90.00
_cell.angle_beta   90.00
_cell.angle_gamma   90.00
#
_symmetry.space_group_name_H-M   'P 1'
#
loop_
_entity.id
_entity.type
_entity.pdbx_description
1 polymer ?
#
loop_
_entity_poly.entity_id
_entity_poly.type
_entity_poly.pdbx_seq_one_letter_code
_entity_poly.pdbx_strand_id
1 'polypeptide(L)' 'MKALEAGELYKQKLAKFVTKRLKSERAASIWTSTLQRTILTAGPIGGFPKIQWRALDEIDAGVCDGMTYEEIKKNMPEEY' A
#
# COMPACT_ATOMS: atom_id res chain seq x y z
N MET A 1 -3.73 -2.19 -13.86
CA MET A 1 -3.63 -0.85 -13.22
C MET A 1 -2.19 -0.37 -13.35
N LYS A 2 -1.92 0.75 -14.04
CA LYS A 2 -0.57 1.30 -14.17
C LYS A 2 -0.32 2.18 -12.94
N ALA A 3 0.79 2.00 -12.24
CA ALA A 3 1.12 2.89 -11.13
C ALA A 3 1.27 4.32 -11.65
N LEU A 4 0.69 5.29 -10.94
CA LEU A 4 0.88 6.71 -11.23
C LEU A 4 2.36 7.06 -11.12
N GLU A 5 2.84 8.01 -11.93
CA GLU A 5 4.26 8.39 -11.98
C GLU A 5 4.82 8.78 -10.60
N ALA A 6 4.02 9.47 -9.79
CA ALA A 6 4.38 9.82 -8.41
C ALA A 6 4.59 8.57 -7.52
N GLY A 7 3.76 7.54 -7.69
CA GLY A 7 3.89 6.27 -6.96
C GLY A 7 5.14 5.49 -7.37
N GLU A 8 5.47 5.52 -8.66
CA GLU A 8 6.70 4.94 -9.19
C GLU A 8 7.94 5.63 -8.62
N LEU A 9 7.93 6.97 -8.56
CA LEU A 9 9.02 7.72 -7.95
C LEU A 9 9.13 7.46 -6.44
N TYR A 10 7.98 7.36 -5.76
CA TYR A 10 7.93 7.11 -4.32
C TYR A 10 8.59 5.77 -3.96
N LYS A 11 8.21 4.67 -4.63
CA LYS A 11 8.75 3.34 -4.31
C LYS A 11 10.27 3.26 -4.52
N GLN A 12 10.81 3.96 -5.52
CA GLN A 12 12.26 4.03 -5.74
C GLN A 12 12.97 4.81 -4.62
N LYS A 13 12.40 5.94 -4.17
CA LYS A 13 12.94 6.71 -3.05
C LYS A 13 12.86 5.92 -1.74
N LEU A 14 11.75 5.23 -1.50
CA LEU A 14 11.56 4.37 -0.33
C LEU A 14 12.61 3.26 -0.28
N ALA A 15 12.84 2.56 -1.40
CA ALA A 15 13.87 1.51 -1.44
C ALA A 15 15.28 2.03 -1.15
N LYS A 16 15.66 3.18 -1.71
CA LYS A 16 16.94 3.84 -1.39
C LYS A 16 17.04 4.19 0.09
N PHE A 17 15.96 4.73 0.67
CA PHE A 17 15.91 5.09 2.08
C PHE A 17 16.07 3.87 3.00
N VAL A 18 15.29 2.81 2.75
CA VAL A 18 15.31 1.57 3.55
C VAL A 18 16.69 0.91 3.48
N THR A 19 17.25 0.72 2.28
CA THR A 19 18.59 0.13 2.10
C THR A 19 19.67 0.91 2.84
N LYS A 20 19.59 2.25 2.82
CA LYS A 20 20.55 3.10 3.54
C LYS A 20 20.38 2.98 5.06
N ARG A 21 19.13 3.00 5.55
CA ARG A 21 18.83 3.05 6.99
C ARG A 21 19.03 1.71 7.69
N LEU A 22 18.73 0.61 7.00
CA LEU A 22 18.73 -0.75 7.52
C LEU A 22 19.93 -1.59 7.05
N LYS A 23 21.01 -0.95 6.59
CA LYS A 23 22.19 -1.62 6.02
C LYS A 23 22.79 -2.71 6.92
N SER A 24 22.72 -2.53 8.25
CA SER A 24 23.26 -3.49 9.23
C SER A 24 22.19 -4.38 9.87
N GLU A 25 20.92 -4.15 9.55
CA GLU A 25 19.79 -4.90 10.11
C GLU A 25 19.58 -6.18 9.29
N ARG A 26 19.53 -7.32 9.96
CA ARG A 26 19.41 -8.64 9.34
C ARG A 26 18.11 -9.38 9.70
N ALA A 27 17.39 -8.91 10.71
CA ALA A 27 16.14 -9.51 11.19
C ALA A 27 14.89 -8.77 10.70
N ALA A 28 15.03 -7.64 10.02
CA ALA A 28 13.88 -6.91 9.50
C ALA A 28 13.15 -7.68 8.39
N SER A 29 11.85 -7.44 8.31
CA SER A 29 10.98 -7.91 7.23
C SER A 29 10.07 -6.76 6.78
N ILE A 30 9.63 -6.82 5.52
CA ILE A 30 8.74 -5.82 4.93
C ILE A 30 7.34 -6.40 4.89
N TRP A 31 6.41 -5.75 5.59
CA TRP A 31 5.03 -6.21 5.69
C TRP A 31 4.18 -5.36 4.75
N THR A 32 3.37 -6.02 3.93
CA THR A 32 2.43 -5.38 3.02
C THR A 32 1.05 -5.92 3.24
N SER A 33 0.05 -5.17 2.79
CA SER A 33 -1.27 -5.76 2.54
C SER A 33 -1.20 -6.77 1.39
N THR A 34 -2.31 -7.46 1.12
CA THR A 34 -2.46 -8.34 -0.06
C THR A 34 -2.79 -7.54 -1.33
N LEU A 35 -3.09 -6.25 -1.19
CA LEU A 35 -3.49 -5.39 -2.30
C LEU A 35 -2.28 -4.99 -3.16
N GLN A 36 -2.46 -5.04 -4.49
CA GLN A 36 -1.38 -4.84 -5.47
C GLN A 36 -0.57 -3.56 -5.26
N ARG A 37 -1.19 -2.47 -4.79
CA ARG A 37 -0.52 -1.18 -4.57
C ARG A 37 0.62 -1.26 -3.54
N THR A 38 0.44 -2.00 -2.45
CA THR A 38 1.46 -2.11 -1.39
C THR A 38 2.57 -3.07 -1.81
N ILE A 39 2.20 -4.17 -2.48
CA ILE A 39 3.14 -5.14 -3.05
C ILE A 39 4.07 -4.48 -4.07
N LEU A 40 3.52 -3.70 -5.01
CA LEU A 40 4.31 -2.98 -6.02
C LEU A 40 5.24 -1.96 -5.37
N THR A 41 4.80 -1.27 -4.32
CA THR A 41 5.60 -0.28 -3.59
C THR A 41 6.78 -0.93 -2.85
N ALA A 42 6.57 -2.11 -2.26
CA ALA A 42 7.62 -2.86 -1.58
C ALA A 42 8.58 -3.59 -2.54
N GLY A 43 8.18 -3.81 -3.80
CA GLY A 43 8.92 -4.59 -4.80
C GLY A 43 10.42 -4.24 -4.91
N PRO A 44 10.79 -2.95 -5.08
CA PRO A 44 12.20 -2.56 -5.23
C PRO A 44 13.06 -2.68 -3.96
N ILE A 45 12.45 -2.95 -2.79
CA ILE A 45 13.18 -3.11 -1.53
C ILE A 45 13.82 -4.50 -1.49
N GLY A 46 15.11 -4.59 -1.79
CA GLY A 46 15.88 -5.85 -1.74
C GLY A 46 16.39 -6.21 -0.34
N GLY A 47 16.81 -7.47 -0.17
CA GLY A 47 17.52 -7.91 1.04
C GLY A 47 16.66 -8.23 2.27
N PHE A 48 15.35 -8.02 2.20
CA PHE A 48 14.41 -8.30 3.29
C PHE A 48 13.28 -9.23 2.83
N PRO A 49 12.87 -10.22 3.67
CA PRO A 49 11.67 -11.01 3.43
C PRO A 49 10.44 -10.10 3.29
N LYS A 50 9.54 -10.44 2.37
CA LYS A 50 8.27 -9.72 2.16
C LYS A 50 7.13 -10.61 2.63
N ILE A 51 6.34 -10.11 3.58
CA ILE A 51 5.22 -10.82 4.18
C ILE A 51 3.95 -10.05 3.80
N GLN A 52 3.05 -10.73 3.10
CA GLN A 52 1.72 -10.20 2.83
C GLN A 52 0.80 -10.61 3.98
N TRP A 53 0.10 -9.66 4.56
CA TRP A 53 -0.82 -9.91 5.66
C TRP A 53 -2.16 -9.27 5.38
N ARG A 54 -3.20 -10.12 5.30
CA ARG A 54 -4.57 -9.70 5.04
C ARG A 54 -5.11 -8.72 6.07
N ALA A 55 -4.62 -8.78 7.31
CA ALA A 55 -5.00 -7.83 8.36
C ALA A 55 -4.52 -6.39 8.08
N LEU A 56 -3.63 -6.19 7.09
CA LEU A 56 -3.20 -4.87 6.61
C LEU A 56 -3.97 -4.42 5.36
N ASP A 57 -4.94 -5.21 4.88
CA ASP A 57 -5.81 -4.77 3.79
C ASP A 57 -6.60 -3.53 4.23
N GLU A 58 -6.98 -2.74 3.23
CA GLU A 58 -7.85 -1.60 3.46
C GLU A 58 -9.15 -2.04 4.11
N ILE A 59 -9.78 -1.12 4.84
CA ILE A 59 -11.15 -1.31 5.29
C ILE A 59 -12.02 -1.58 4.06
N ASP A 60 -12.77 -2.69 4.10
CA ASP A 60 -13.77 -3.04 3.11
C ASP A 60 -15.00 -2.14 3.35
N ALA A 61 -15.28 -1.21 2.43
CA ALA A 61 -16.42 -0.31 2.54
C ALA A 61 -17.72 -0.96 2.02
N GLY A 62 -17.68 -2.25 1.67
CA GLY A 62 -18.83 -3.02 1.23
C GLY A 62 -19.47 -2.42 -0.01
N VAL A 63 -20.75 -2.05 0.08
CA VAL A 63 -21.50 -1.49 -1.06
C VAL A 63 -20.99 -0.11 -1.49
N CYS A 64 -20.22 0.57 -0.64
CA CYS A 64 -19.62 1.87 -0.92
C CYS A 64 -18.26 1.77 -1.64
N ASP A 65 -17.74 0.56 -1.88
CA ASP A 65 -16.45 0.38 -2.55
C ASP A 65 -16.46 0.99 -3.97
N GLY A 66 -15.48 1.86 -4.23
CA GLY A 66 -15.32 2.53 -5.51
C GLY A 66 -16.12 3.83 -5.67
N MET A 67 -16.91 4.21 -4.67
CA MET A 67 -17.60 5.51 -4.63
C MET A 67 -16.71 6.60 -4.02
N THR A 68 -16.88 7.85 -4.46
CA THR A 68 -16.35 8.99 -3.72
C THR A 68 -17.25 9.33 -2.52
N TYR A 69 -16.72 10.09 -1.57
CA TYR A 69 -17.52 10.56 -0.43
C TYR A 69 -18.72 11.40 -0.88
N GLU A 70 -18.60 12.19 -1.95
CA GLU A 70 -19.74 12.94 -2.49
C GLU A 70 -20.83 12.02 -3.06
N GLU A 71 -20.43 10.92 -3.71
CA GLU A 71 -21.36 9.92 -4.25
C GLU A 71 -22.07 9.15 -3.13
N ILE A 72 -21.34 8.76 -2.08
CA ILE A 72 -21.94 8.11 -0.90
C ILE A 72 -22.96 9.05 -0.25
N LYS A 73 -22.60 10.31 -0.02
CA LYS A 73 -23.50 11.31 0.56
C LYS A 73 -24.78 11.51 -0.25
N LYS A 74 -24.67 11.45 -1.59
CA LYS A 74 -25.81 11.63 -2.49
C LYS A 74 -26.69 10.39 -2.58
N ASN A 75 -26.09 9.20 -2.66
CA ASN A 75 -26.79 7.95 -2.96
C ASN A 75 -27.25 7.20 -1.71
N MET A 76 -26.56 7.39 -0.57
CA MET A 76 -26.80 6.73 0.71
C MET A 76 -26.73 7.74 1.87
N PRO A 77 -27.59 8.78 1.88
CA PRO A 77 -27.50 9.88 2.85
C PRO A 77 -27.73 9.45 4.31
N GLU A 78 -28.36 8.29 4.55
CA GLU A 78 -28.59 7.75 5.89
C GLU A 78 -27.36 7.02 6.46
N GLU A 79 -26.46 6.54 5.59
CA GLU A 79 -25.23 5.82 5.96
C GLU A 79 -23.98 6.75 6.01
N TYR A 80 -24.11 7.99 5.53
CA TYR A 80 -23.04 9.00 5.49
C TYR A 80 -22.94 9.80 6.80
#